data_AF-A0A1B8RZZ6-F1
#
_entry.id   AF-A0A1B8RZZ6-F1
#
_cell.length_a   1.000
_cell.length_b   1.000
_cell.length_c   1.000
_cell.angle_alpha   90.00
_cell.angle_beta   90.00
_cell.angle_gamma   90.00
#
_symmetry.space_group_name_H-M   'P 1'
#
loop_
_entity.id
_entity.type
_entity.pdbx_description
1 polymer ?
#
loop_
_entity_poly.entity_id
_entity_poly.type
_entity_poly.pdbx_seq_one_letter_code
_entity_poly.pdbx_strand_id
1 'polypeptide(L)'
;MQRMQGKLPPDHEFAAVVAEAYRVFACRKPSDTGVCKGCCMDPAIEADFFGPEIADLPLHYLRDWFFAALEGPLDQAIWRYLLPRVLEALAGNKELAYVGLEVSLNRFPTGDAARWREQEWQVLSTFQRMFLQRAVREGGDSLDDVLCMFGLAGWPLEDLFAQVLEMPADLLAAKLWRDWCIGRPSIWITAFWDNGGNSDAFAFYTSPELYQRISDLALDEQTPPELAEKALAVAGVIEQAVAWDAGN
;
A
#
# COMPACT_ATOMS: atom_id res chain seq x y z
N MET A 1 -6.16 -14.92 28.65
CA MET A 1 -6.53 -14.75 27.23
C MET A 1 -5.59 -13.73 26.61
N GLN A 2 -4.57 -14.19 25.91
CA GLN A 2 -3.70 -13.33 25.13
C GLN A 2 -4.55 -12.80 23.96
N ARG A 3 -4.78 -11.48 23.88
CA ARG A 3 -5.46 -10.88 22.72
C ARG A 3 -4.69 -11.33 21.49
N MET A 4 -5.38 -11.94 20.52
CA MET A 4 -4.79 -12.24 19.22
C MET A 4 -4.17 -10.96 18.66
N GLN A 5 -2.85 -10.98 18.46
CA GLN A 5 -2.15 -9.83 17.91
C GLN A 5 -2.66 -9.59 16.48
N GLY A 6 -3.05 -8.35 16.19
CA GLY A 6 -3.43 -7.91 14.85
C GLY A 6 -4.92 -8.04 14.49
N LYS A 7 -5.84 -8.11 15.45
CA LYS A 7 -7.26 -7.81 15.20
C LYS A 7 -7.50 -6.30 15.29
N LEU A 8 -8.32 -5.78 14.39
CA LEU A 8 -8.75 -4.38 14.45
C LEU A 8 -9.78 -4.19 15.56
N PRO A 9 -9.70 -3.10 16.35
CA PRO A 9 -10.78 -2.77 17.26
C PRO A 9 -12.02 -2.31 16.46
N PRO A 10 -13.26 -2.43 17.01
CA PRO A 10 -14.48 -2.12 16.28
C PRO A 10 -14.62 -0.66 15.81
N ASP A 11 -13.92 0.26 16.47
CA ASP A 11 -13.87 1.70 16.17
C ASP A 11 -12.76 2.08 15.19
N HIS A 12 -11.98 1.10 14.71
CA HIS A 12 -10.97 1.35 13.68
C HIS A 12 -11.60 1.77 12.36
N GLU A 13 -11.01 2.73 11.65
CA GLU A 13 -11.60 3.26 10.41
C GLU A 13 -11.81 2.18 9.33
N PHE A 14 -10.93 1.18 9.28
CA PHE A 14 -11.04 0.02 8.36
C PHE A 14 -11.95 -1.12 8.86
N ALA A 15 -12.48 -1.06 10.08
CA ALA A 15 -13.20 -2.19 10.68
C ALA A 15 -14.37 -2.66 9.81
N ALA A 16 -15.13 -1.72 9.24
CA ALA A 16 -16.28 -2.03 8.39
C ALA A 16 -15.87 -2.72 7.06
N VAL A 17 -14.89 -2.17 6.34
CA VAL A 17 -14.44 -2.74 5.06
C VAL A 17 -13.75 -4.10 5.26
N VAL A 18 -13.03 -4.29 6.37
CA VAL A 18 -12.41 -5.57 6.72
C VAL A 18 -13.46 -6.62 7.11
N ALA A 19 -14.48 -6.25 7.91
CA ALA A 19 -15.58 -7.15 8.22
C ALA A 19 -16.32 -7.60 6.95
N GLU A 20 -16.53 -6.67 6.02
CA GLU A 20 -17.11 -6.98 4.72
C GLU A 20 -16.21 -7.88 3.88
N ALA A 21 -14.89 -7.68 3.90
CA ALA A 21 -13.93 -8.58 3.25
C ALA A 21 -14.10 -10.02 3.74
N TYR A 22 -14.16 -10.25 5.05
CA TYR A 22 -14.39 -11.59 5.60
C TYR A 22 -15.72 -12.20 5.13
N ARG A 23 -16.75 -11.38 4.91
CA ARG A 23 -18.05 -11.84 4.41
C ARG A 23 -18.02 -12.20 2.92
N VAL A 24 -17.52 -11.32 2.06
CA VAL A 24 -17.60 -11.50 0.60
C VAL A 24 -16.60 -12.52 0.09
N PHE A 25 -15.42 -12.60 0.69
CA PHE A 25 -14.38 -13.57 0.32
C PHE A 25 -14.55 -14.93 1.01
N ALA A 26 -15.59 -15.11 1.82
CA ALA A 26 -15.89 -16.40 2.45
C ALA A 26 -15.97 -17.51 1.39
N CYS A 27 -15.04 -18.45 1.46
CA CYS A 27 -14.90 -19.55 0.51
C CYS A 27 -14.45 -20.82 1.23
N ARG A 28 -14.38 -21.93 0.50
CA ARG A 28 -13.90 -23.19 1.06
C ARG A 28 -12.41 -23.05 1.40
N LYS A 29 -12.07 -23.41 2.65
CA LYS A 29 -10.70 -23.53 3.14
C LYS A 29 -9.86 -24.39 2.16
N PRO A 30 -8.74 -23.86 1.62
CA PRO A 30 -7.82 -24.62 0.78
C PRO A 30 -7.22 -25.81 1.55
N SER A 31 -6.73 -26.80 0.81
CA SER A 31 -5.98 -27.94 1.36
C SER A 31 -4.46 -27.78 1.20
N ASP A 32 -4.02 -26.70 0.58
CA ASP A 32 -2.65 -26.46 0.15
C ASP A 32 -2.30 -24.97 0.29
N THR A 33 -1.07 -24.67 0.71
CA THR A 33 -0.61 -23.30 0.97
C THR A 33 -0.12 -22.60 -0.29
N GLY A 34 0.12 -23.33 -1.39
CA GLY A 34 0.57 -22.80 -2.68
C GLY A 34 1.99 -22.25 -2.68
N VAL A 35 2.76 -22.55 -1.63
CA VAL A 35 4.16 -22.15 -1.43
C VAL A 35 5.03 -23.39 -1.24
N CYS A 36 6.35 -23.19 -1.27
CA CYS A 36 7.35 -24.23 -1.18
C CYS A 36 7.22 -25.04 0.11
N LYS A 37 7.08 -26.35 -0.06
CA LYS A 37 6.87 -27.30 1.05
C LYS A 37 8.16 -27.85 1.63
N GLY A 38 8.18 -28.05 2.95
CA GLY A 38 9.28 -28.71 3.66
C GLY A 38 10.63 -28.00 3.60
N CYS A 39 10.67 -26.72 3.20
CA CYS A 39 11.91 -25.94 3.07
C CYS A 39 11.73 -24.50 3.56
N CYS A 40 10.72 -23.78 3.06
CA CYS A 40 10.62 -22.33 3.26
C CYS A 40 9.65 -21.90 4.36
N MET A 41 8.90 -22.84 4.95
CA MET A 41 8.05 -22.60 6.11
C MET A 41 8.57 -23.39 7.31
N ASP A 42 8.29 -22.91 8.52
CA ASP A 42 8.46 -23.71 9.72
C ASP A 42 7.57 -24.97 9.63
N PRO A 43 8.11 -26.19 9.84
CA PRO A 43 7.32 -27.42 9.65
C PRO A 43 6.07 -27.52 10.52
N ALA A 44 6.06 -26.91 11.70
CA ALA A 44 4.87 -26.90 12.56
C ALA A 44 3.82 -25.92 12.05
N ILE A 45 4.24 -24.76 11.53
CA ILE A 45 3.35 -23.81 10.87
C ILE A 45 2.78 -24.43 9.59
N GLU A 46 3.62 -25.04 8.75
CA GLU A 46 3.18 -25.67 7.50
C GLU A 46 2.12 -26.75 7.75
N ALA A 47 2.31 -27.59 8.78
CA ALA A 47 1.37 -28.65 9.12
C ALA A 47 0.04 -28.13 9.71
N ASP A 48 0.04 -26.98 10.39
CA ASP A 48 -1.14 -26.40 11.06
C ASP A 48 -1.70 -25.16 10.34
N PHE A 49 -1.18 -24.78 9.17
CA PHE A 49 -1.46 -23.47 8.58
C PHE A 49 -2.96 -23.19 8.39
N PHE A 50 -3.73 -24.22 7.99
CA PHE A 50 -5.18 -24.14 7.84
C PHE A 50 -5.97 -24.75 9.00
N GLY A 51 -5.31 -25.12 10.10
CA GLY A 51 -5.96 -25.54 11.35
C GLY A 51 -6.90 -24.45 11.89
N PRO A 52 -6.42 -23.22 12.12
CA PRO A 52 -7.25 -22.08 12.48
C PRO A 52 -8.29 -21.71 11.41
N GLU A 53 -9.37 -21.05 11.84
CA GLU A 53 -10.23 -20.30 10.92
C GLU A 53 -9.49 -19.07 10.40
N ILE A 54 -9.79 -18.61 9.18
CA ILE A 54 -9.04 -17.49 8.58
C ILE A 54 -9.03 -16.24 9.46
N ALA A 55 -10.14 -15.95 10.13
CA ALA A 55 -10.23 -14.83 11.07
C ALA A 55 -9.25 -14.98 12.23
N ASP A 56 -8.95 -16.21 12.65
CA ASP A 56 -8.09 -16.52 13.79
C ASP A 56 -6.67 -16.91 13.40
N LEU A 57 -6.34 -16.86 12.10
CA LEU A 57 -5.01 -17.19 11.60
C LEU A 57 -3.95 -16.28 12.27
N PRO A 58 -2.97 -16.86 12.99
CA PRO A 58 -1.94 -16.07 13.66
C PRO A 58 -1.11 -15.25 12.68
N LEU A 59 -0.74 -14.03 13.07
CA LEU A 59 0.05 -13.14 12.20
C LEU A 59 1.39 -13.77 11.80
N HIS A 60 2.02 -14.53 12.69
CA HIS A 60 3.28 -15.21 12.38
C HIS A 60 3.12 -16.33 11.34
N TYR A 61 1.93 -16.94 11.20
CA TYR A 61 1.66 -17.90 10.13
C TYR A 61 1.67 -17.19 8.78
N LEU A 62 0.98 -16.05 8.68
CA LEU A 62 1.01 -15.23 7.46
C LEU A 62 2.42 -14.78 7.11
N ARG A 63 3.21 -14.32 8.08
CA ARG A 63 4.60 -13.89 7.84
C ARG A 63 5.46 -15.02 7.30
N ASP A 64 5.34 -16.22 7.87
CA ASP A 64 6.05 -17.40 7.42
C ASP A 64 5.63 -17.79 5.98
N TRP A 65 4.34 -17.69 5.67
CA TRP A 65 3.83 -17.88 4.31
C TRP A 65 4.36 -16.84 3.32
N PHE A 66 4.46 -15.56 3.70
CA PHE A 66 5.05 -14.51 2.89
C PHE A 66 6.57 -14.66 2.68
N PHE A 67 7.26 -15.32 3.62
CA PHE A 67 8.67 -15.67 3.48
C PHE A 67 8.87 -16.85 2.52
N ALA A 68 7.89 -17.75 2.44
CA ALA A 68 8.01 -18.96 1.64
C ALA A 68 8.01 -18.70 0.12
N ALA A 69 8.91 -19.34 -0.62
CA ALA A 69 8.96 -19.23 -2.08
C ALA A 69 7.67 -19.79 -2.73
N LEU A 70 7.27 -19.26 -3.89
CA LEU A 70 6.16 -19.84 -4.67
C LEU A 70 6.67 -20.99 -5.54
N GLU A 71 5.94 -22.11 -5.59
CA GLU A 71 6.24 -23.25 -6.49
C GLU A 71 5.68 -23.04 -7.91
N GLY A 72 4.93 -21.97 -8.13
CA GLY A 72 4.28 -21.61 -9.39
C GLY A 72 3.25 -20.50 -9.20
N PRO A 73 2.37 -20.25 -10.20
CA PRO A 73 1.25 -19.33 -10.04
C PRO A 73 0.33 -19.76 -8.90
N LEU A 74 -0.02 -18.83 -8.02
CA LEU A 74 -0.86 -19.10 -6.86
C LEU A 74 -2.32 -19.33 -7.28
N ASP A 75 -2.93 -20.42 -6.81
CA ASP A 75 -4.34 -20.74 -7.07
C ASP A 75 -5.26 -19.65 -6.49
N GLN A 76 -6.28 -19.25 -7.27
CA GLN A 76 -7.32 -18.30 -6.87
C GLN A 76 -8.02 -18.63 -5.56
N ALA A 77 -8.23 -19.90 -5.25
CA ALA A 77 -8.79 -20.30 -3.98
C ALA A 77 -7.92 -19.86 -2.80
N ILE A 78 -6.59 -19.89 -2.94
CA ILE A 78 -5.64 -19.58 -1.87
C ILE A 78 -5.62 -18.07 -1.60
N TRP A 79 -5.40 -17.25 -2.64
CA TRP A 79 -5.36 -15.81 -2.41
C TRP A 79 -6.73 -15.25 -2.00
N ARG A 80 -7.85 -15.76 -2.54
CA ARG A 80 -9.18 -15.35 -2.06
C ARG A 80 -9.40 -15.70 -0.59
N TYR A 81 -8.97 -16.89 -0.15
CA TYR A 81 -9.10 -17.31 1.24
C TYR A 81 -8.26 -16.45 2.18
N LEU A 82 -7.00 -16.15 1.82
CA LEU A 82 -6.07 -15.43 2.70
C LEU A 82 -6.29 -13.91 2.75
N LEU A 83 -6.84 -13.34 1.68
CA LEU A 83 -6.88 -11.89 1.50
C LEU A 83 -7.57 -11.11 2.64
N PRO A 84 -8.73 -11.51 3.20
CA PRO A 84 -9.34 -10.76 4.30
C PRO A 84 -8.42 -10.57 5.51
N ARG A 85 -7.63 -11.61 5.84
CA ARG A 85 -6.67 -11.54 6.96
C ARG A 85 -5.46 -10.67 6.61
N VAL A 86 -5.02 -10.68 5.36
CA VAL A 86 -3.97 -9.78 4.85
C VAL A 86 -4.43 -8.32 4.90
N LEU A 87 -5.63 -8.01 4.43
CA LEU A 87 -6.21 -6.66 4.51
C LEU A 87 -6.36 -6.18 5.95
N GLU A 88 -6.79 -7.06 6.86
CA GLU A 88 -6.86 -6.75 8.30
C GLU A 88 -5.49 -6.41 8.90
N ALA A 89 -4.46 -7.20 8.55
CA ALA A 89 -3.10 -6.97 9.02
C ALA A 89 -2.54 -5.64 8.50
N LEU A 90 -2.71 -5.35 7.21
CA LEU A 90 -2.31 -4.08 6.59
C LEU A 90 -3.01 -2.89 7.24
N ALA A 91 -4.33 -2.96 7.41
CA ALA A 91 -5.09 -1.93 8.11
C ALA A 91 -4.60 -1.73 9.56
N GLY A 92 -4.11 -2.77 10.23
CA GLY A 92 -3.56 -2.69 11.58
C GLY A 92 -2.09 -2.25 11.65
N ASN A 93 -1.51 -1.77 10.54
CA ASN A 93 -0.09 -1.45 10.35
C ASN A 93 0.80 -2.61 10.82
N LYS A 94 0.43 -3.83 10.43
CA LYS A 94 1.20 -5.04 10.71
C LYS A 94 2.01 -5.40 9.48
N GLU A 95 3.32 -5.41 9.66
CA GLU A 95 4.26 -5.91 8.68
C GLU A 95 4.00 -7.40 8.41
N LEU A 96 3.74 -7.73 7.15
CA LEU A 96 3.49 -9.08 6.65
C LEU A 96 4.73 -9.68 6.01
N ALA A 97 5.36 -8.92 5.11
CA ALA A 97 6.63 -9.28 4.50
C ALA A 97 7.77 -8.58 5.24
N TYR A 98 8.78 -9.33 5.65
CA TYR A 98 9.96 -8.79 6.35
C TYR A 98 10.83 -7.84 5.51
N VAL A 99 10.53 -7.70 4.22
CA VAL A 99 11.34 -6.91 3.29
C VAL A 99 10.78 -5.51 3.04
N GLY A 100 9.51 -5.25 3.41
CA GLY A 100 8.86 -3.96 3.17
C GLY A 100 7.36 -4.06 2.92
N LEU A 101 6.68 -2.91 2.97
CA LEU A 101 5.25 -2.79 2.69
C LEU A 101 4.94 -3.08 1.22
N GLU A 102 5.84 -2.67 0.32
CA GLU A 102 5.73 -2.71 -1.14
C GLU A 102 5.32 -4.09 -1.65
N VAL A 103 5.86 -5.16 -1.06
CA VAL A 103 5.59 -6.52 -1.53
C VAL A 103 4.38 -7.16 -0.83
N SER A 104 3.70 -6.46 0.08
CA SER A 104 2.65 -7.06 0.92
C SER A 104 1.40 -7.48 0.13
N LEU A 105 1.20 -6.96 -1.08
CA LEU A 105 0.12 -7.36 -1.99
C LEU A 105 0.62 -8.04 -3.27
N ASN A 106 1.92 -8.26 -3.45
CA ASN A 106 2.47 -8.77 -4.72
C ASN A 106 2.01 -10.21 -5.09
N ARG A 107 1.47 -10.96 -4.12
CA ARG A 107 0.90 -12.31 -4.33
C ARG A 107 -0.58 -12.29 -4.69
N PHE A 108 -1.20 -11.12 -4.70
CA PHE A 108 -2.63 -10.93 -4.88
C PHE A 108 -2.86 -9.98 -6.06
N PRO A 109 -3.53 -10.39 -7.14
CA PRO A 109 -3.83 -9.51 -8.27
C PRO A 109 -5.01 -8.57 -7.92
N THR A 110 -4.88 -7.80 -6.84
CA THR A 110 -5.96 -6.98 -6.29
C THR A 110 -6.38 -5.84 -7.18
N GLY A 111 -5.56 -5.43 -8.16
CA GLY A 111 -5.90 -4.42 -9.16
C GLY A 111 -6.50 -4.97 -10.45
N ASP A 112 -6.53 -6.30 -10.64
CA ASP A 112 -7.13 -6.93 -11.84
C ASP A 112 -8.63 -7.18 -11.62
N ALA A 113 -9.45 -6.15 -11.87
CA ALA A 113 -10.90 -6.18 -11.67
C ALA A 113 -11.59 -7.41 -12.31
N ALA A 114 -11.09 -7.91 -13.44
CA ALA A 114 -11.68 -9.04 -14.15
C ALA A 114 -11.58 -10.37 -13.38
N ARG A 115 -10.72 -10.45 -12.37
CA ARG A 115 -10.56 -11.64 -11.53
C ARG A 115 -11.50 -11.70 -10.34
N TRP A 116 -12.26 -10.64 -10.09
CA TRP A 116 -13.06 -10.49 -8.89
C TRP A 116 -14.54 -10.44 -9.21
N ARG A 117 -15.37 -10.96 -8.29
CA ARG A 117 -16.81 -10.67 -8.35
C ARG A 117 -17.03 -9.21 -7.98
N GLU A 118 -18.12 -8.63 -8.45
CA GLU A 118 -18.48 -7.23 -8.19
C GLU A 118 -18.35 -6.82 -6.70
N GLN A 119 -18.88 -7.64 -5.79
CA GLN A 119 -18.82 -7.36 -4.35
C GLN A 119 -17.40 -7.45 -3.78
N GLU A 120 -16.57 -8.36 -4.31
CA GLU A 120 -15.17 -8.50 -3.92
C GLU A 120 -14.35 -7.31 -4.41
N TRP A 121 -14.57 -6.91 -5.68
CA TRP A 121 -13.94 -5.74 -6.26
C TRP A 121 -14.29 -4.46 -5.50
N GLN A 122 -15.56 -4.28 -5.12
CA GLN A 122 -15.97 -3.11 -4.34
C GLN A 122 -15.23 -3.01 -3.02
N VAL A 123 -15.02 -4.13 -2.32
CA VAL A 123 -14.22 -4.15 -1.08
C VAL A 123 -12.78 -3.75 -1.36
N LEU A 124 -12.16 -4.29 -2.41
CA LEU A 124 -10.76 -3.99 -2.75
C LEU A 124 -10.57 -2.52 -3.15
N SER A 125 -11.45 -1.98 -3.99
CA SER A 125 -11.42 -0.57 -4.38
C SER A 125 -11.66 0.36 -3.19
N THR A 126 -12.61 0.02 -2.32
CA THR A 126 -12.87 0.80 -1.10
C THR A 126 -11.64 0.78 -0.18
N PHE A 127 -11.07 -0.41 0.05
CA PHE A 127 -9.89 -0.57 0.88
C PHE A 127 -8.68 0.20 0.32
N GLN A 128 -8.41 0.08 -0.98
CA GLN A 128 -7.30 0.76 -1.65
C GLN A 128 -7.40 2.28 -1.47
N ARG A 129 -8.56 2.87 -1.76
CA ARG A 129 -8.79 4.32 -1.60
C ARG A 129 -8.60 4.76 -0.15
N MET A 130 -9.17 4.04 0.80
CA MET A 130 -9.02 4.34 2.22
C MET A 130 -7.56 4.24 2.67
N PHE A 131 -6.83 3.22 2.21
CA PHE A 131 -5.43 3.01 2.56
C PHE A 131 -4.53 4.11 2.01
N LEU A 132 -4.72 4.49 0.75
CA LEU A 132 -3.99 5.58 0.12
C LEU A 132 -4.27 6.93 0.81
N GLN A 133 -5.53 7.21 1.14
CA GLN A 133 -5.90 8.41 1.90
C GLN A 133 -5.27 8.43 3.29
N ARG A 134 -5.27 7.28 3.99
CA ARG A 134 -4.58 7.15 5.28
C ARG A 134 -3.09 7.42 5.14
N ALA A 135 -2.42 6.87 4.13
CA ALA A 135 -0.99 7.04 3.91
C ALA A 135 -0.58 8.52 3.75
N VAL A 136 -1.46 9.34 3.15
CA VAL A 136 -1.21 10.79 3.03
C VAL A 136 -1.53 11.54 4.33
N ARG A 137 -2.61 11.18 5.03
CA ARG A 137 -3.01 11.84 6.29
C ARG A 137 -2.08 11.50 7.46
N GLU A 138 -1.60 10.27 7.52
CA GLU A 138 -0.79 9.73 8.61
C GLU A 138 0.70 9.68 8.23
N GLY A 139 1.57 9.54 9.24
CA GLY A 139 3.03 9.52 9.05
C GLY A 139 3.69 8.14 9.16
N GLY A 140 2.93 7.07 8.98
CA GLY A 140 3.43 5.69 9.16
C GLY A 140 4.32 5.21 8.02
N ASP A 141 3.75 5.07 6.83
CA ASP A 141 4.41 4.51 5.65
C ASP A 141 4.72 5.61 4.63
N SER A 142 5.78 5.50 3.82
CA SER A 142 6.05 6.48 2.75
C SER A 142 4.98 6.39 1.66
N LEU A 143 4.68 7.50 0.97
CA LEU A 143 3.66 7.49 -0.09
C LEU A 143 4.09 6.58 -1.25
N ASP A 144 5.38 6.58 -1.59
CA ASP A 144 5.91 5.76 -2.68
C ASP A 144 5.79 4.26 -2.38
N ASP A 145 6.05 3.82 -1.15
CA ASP A 145 5.95 2.40 -0.79
C ASP A 145 4.49 1.91 -0.94
N VAL A 146 3.51 2.77 -0.61
CA VAL A 146 2.08 2.48 -0.76
C VAL A 146 1.67 2.43 -2.23
N LEU A 147 2.12 3.38 -3.04
CA LEU A 147 1.88 3.39 -4.48
C LEU A 147 2.51 2.17 -5.15
N CYS A 148 3.74 1.82 -4.75
CA CYS A 148 4.45 0.62 -5.20
C CYS A 148 3.67 -0.64 -4.84
N MET A 149 3.19 -0.75 -3.59
CA MET A 149 2.40 -1.90 -3.14
C MET A 149 1.16 -2.13 -4.02
N PHE A 150 0.40 -1.07 -4.32
CA PHE A 150 -0.77 -1.21 -5.19
C PHE A 150 -0.39 -1.42 -6.66
N GLY A 151 0.64 -0.75 -7.17
CA GLY A 151 1.16 -0.95 -8.52
C GLY A 151 1.59 -2.39 -8.78
N LEU A 152 2.37 -2.98 -7.87
CA LEU A 152 2.78 -4.40 -7.92
C LEU A 152 1.60 -5.37 -7.82
N ALA A 153 0.51 -4.96 -7.16
CA ALA A 153 -0.73 -5.73 -7.09
C ALA A 153 -1.64 -5.56 -8.33
N GLY A 154 -1.17 -4.82 -9.35
CA GLY A 154 -1.82 -4.66 -10.65
C GLY A 154 -2.78 -3.47 -10.75
N TRP A 155 -2.75 -2.52 -9.81
CA TRP A 155 -3.58 -1.32 -9.92
C TRP A 155 -3.01 -0.36 -10.98
N PRO A 156 -3.84 0.26 -11.85
CA PRO A 156 -3.35 1.22 -12.82
C PRO A 156 -2.70 2.43 -12.14
N LEU A 157 -1.43 2.70 -12.46
CA LEU A 157 -0.68 3.79 -11.82
C LEU A 157 -1.28 5.17 -12.11
N GLU A 158 -1.77 5.38 -13.34
CA GLU A 158 -2.47 6.62 -13.72
C GLU A 158 -3.65 6.92 -12.77
N ASP A 159 -4.47 5.90 -12.46
CA ASP A 159 -5.60 6.04 -11.55
C ASP A 159 -5.15 6.31 -10.10
N LEU A 160 -4.04 5.72 -9.66
CA LEU A 160 -3.48 5.97 -8.33
C LEU A 160 -2.92 7.40 -8.24
N PHE A 161 -2.19 7.87 -9.24
CA PHE A 161 -1.63 9.22 -9.31
C PHE A 161 -2.73 10.28 -9.38
N ALA A 162 -3.78 10.04 -10.17
CA ALA A 162 -4.96 10.91 -10.21
C ALA A 162 -5.60 11.04 -8.82
N GLN A 163 -5.77 9.92 -8.09
CA GLN A 163 -6.28 9.97 -6.71
C GLN A 163 -5.39 10.78 -5.77
N VAL A 164 -4.07 10.71 -5.91
CA VAL A 164 -3.13 11.52 -5.11
C VAL A 164 -3.28 13.01 -5.46
N LEU A 165 -3.39 13.36 -6.75
CA LEU A 165 -3.58 14.74 -7.19
C LEU A 165 -4.92 15.33 -6.77
N GLU A 166 -5.95 14.50 -6.61
CA GLU A 166 -7.26 14.93 -6.09
C GLU A 166 -7.23 15.23 -4.58
N MET A 167 -6.18 14.83 -3.85
CA MET A 167 -6.08 15.08 -2.41
C MET A 167 -5.84 16.57 -2.08
N PRO A 168 -6.23 17.01 -0.87
CA PRO A 168 -5.92 18.34 -0.38
C PRO A 168 -4.41 18.63 -0.43
N ALA A 169 -4.05 19.77 -1.02
CA ALA A 169 -2.66 20.14 -1.27
C ALA A 169 -1.85 20.29 0.03
N ASP A 170 -2.50 20.74 1.11
CA ASP A 170 -1.91 20.88 2.45
C ASP A 170 -1.46 19.54 3.03
N LEU A 171 -2.30 18.52 2.93
CA LEU A 171 -1.97 17.16 3.36
C LEU A 171 -0.86 16.56 2.50
N LEU A 172 -0.93 16.76 1.18
CA LEU A 172 0.07 16.25 0.26
C LEU A 172 1.44 16.90 0.49
N ALA A 173 1.50 18.23 0.65
CA ALA A 173 2.73 18.95 0.96
C ALA A 173 3.34 18.47 2.29
N ALA A 174 2.53 18.32 3.34
CA ALA A 174 3.00 17.81 4.62
C ALA A 174 3.53 16.38 4.52
N LYS A 175 2.87 15.53 3.71
CA LYS A 175 3.29 14.15 3.47
C LYS A 175 4.61 14.08 2.72
N LEU A 176 4.71 14.74 1.56
CA LEU A 176 5.91 14.75 0.74
C LEU A 176 7.10 15.38 1.47
N TRP A 177 6.86 16.42 2.27
CA TRP A 177 7.92 17.02 3.08
C TRP A 177 8.50 16.02 4.09
N ARG A 178 7.64 15.22 4.73
CA ARG A 178 8.08 14.18 5.67
C ARG A 178 8.90 13.10 4.96
N ASP A 179 8.45 12.70 3.77
CA ASP A 179 9.06 11.61 3.03
C ASP A 179 10.39 12.03 2.38
N TRP A 180 10.52 13.28 1.96
CA TRP A 180 11.65 13.73 1.11
C TRP A 180 12.59 14.70 1.79
N CYS A 181 12.09 15.59 2.64
CA CYS A 181 12.86 16.76 3.09
C CYS A 181 13.53 16.55 4.46
N ILE A 182 13.23 15.47 5.19
CA ILE A 182 13.89 15.17 6.46
C ILE A 182 15.25 14.51 6.19
N GLY A 183 16.33 15.22 6.54
CA GLY A 183 17.70 14.72 6.37
C GLY A 183 18.34 15.22 5.09
N ARG A 184 18.44 14.38 4.06
CA ARG A 184 18.98 14.77 2.74
C ARG A 184 17.82 14.91 1.76
N PRO A 185 17.44 16.15 1.37
CA PRO A 185 16.34 16.38 0.46
C PRO A 185 16.50 15.65 -0.88
N SER A 186 15.59 14.74 -1.19
CA SER A 186 15.52 14.04 -2.48
C SER A 186 14.16 13.35 -2.63
N ILE A 187 13.69 13.19 -3.88
CA ILE A 187 12.53 12.36 -4.17
C ILE A 187 12.85 10.91 -3.79
N TRP A 188 12.10 10.36 -2.84
CA TRP A 188 12.18 8.95 -2.49
C TRP A 188 11.43 8.12 -3.54
N ILE A 189 12.13 7.15 -4.12
CA ILE A 189 11.58 6.10 -4.98
C ILE A 189 12.12 4.77 -4.45
N THR A 190 11.23 3.87 -4.07
CA THR A 190 11.60 2.55 -3.57
C THR A 190 12.23 1.69 -4.67
N ALA A 191 13.08 0.75 -4.28
CA ALA A 191 13.75 -0.17 -5.21
C ALA A 191 12.86 -1.33 -5.67
N PHE A 192 11.65 -1.49 -5.10
CA PHE A 192 10.74 -2.61 -5.39
C PHE A 192 9.86 -2.40 -6.62
N TRP A 193 9.91 -1.23 -7.25
CA TRP A 193 9.21 -1.00 -8.52
C TRP A 193 9.69 -1.97 -9.61
N ASP A 194 8.75 -2.72 -10.18
CA ASP A 194 8.98 -3.58 -11.35
C ASP A 194 8.46 -2.92 -12.64
N ASN A 195 8.87 -3.47 -13.80
CA ASN A 195 8.31 -3.19 -15.12
C ASN A 195 8.25 -1.70 -15.53
N GLY A 196 9.17 -0.87 -15.03
CA GLY A 196 9.23 0.56 -15.36
C GLY A 196 8.38 1.47 -14.46
N GLY A 197 7.68 0.92 -13.46
CA GLY A 197 6.86 1.71 -12.53
C GLY A 197 7.65 2.80 -11.78
N ASN A 198 8.97 2.62 -11.61
CA ASN A 198 9.84 3.65 -11.03
C ASN A 198 9.93 4.91 -11.90
N SER A 199 9.93 4.75 -13.22
CA SER A 199 9.98 5.87 -14.17
C SER A 199 8.65 6.59 -14.21
N ASP A 200 7.54 5.85 -14.14
CA ASP A 200 6.19 6.44 -14.04
C ASP A 200 6.00 7.20 -12.72
N ALA A 201 6.43 6.62 -11.59
CA ALA A 201 6.41 7.28 -10.29
C ALA A 201 7.31 8.53 -10.27
N PHE A 202 8.52 8.44 -10.81
CA PHE A 202 9.41 9.59 -10.91
C PHE A 202 8.83 10.69 -11.82
N ALA A 203 8.26 10.33 -12.96
CA ALA A 203 7.58 11.26 -13.86
C ALA A 203 6.38 11.93 -13.18
N PHE A 204 5.61 11.18 -12.39
CA PHE A 204 4.54 11.72 -11.56
C PHE A 204 5.06 12.74 -10.54
N TYR A 205 6.06 12.38 -9.73
CA TYR A 205 6.59 13.27 -8.70
C TYR A 205 7.32 14.50 -9.26
N THR A 206 7.79 14.44 -10.50
CA THR A 206 8.40 15.56 -11.22
C THR A 206 7.45 16.25 -12.20
N SER A 207 6.16 15.91 -12.14
CA SER A 207 5.16 16.48 -13.06
C SER A 207 4.94 17.98 -12.80
N PRO A 208 4.72 18.78 -13.85
CA PRO A 208 4.35 20.18 -13.71
C PRO A 208 3.09 20.39 -12.86
N GLU A 209 2.13 19.47 -12.94
CA GLU A 209 0.88 19.56 -12.19
C GLU A 209 1.10 19.44 -10.68
N LEU A 210 1.87 18.45 -10.22
CA LEU A 210 2.20 18.32 -8.80
C LEU A 210 2.99 19.54 -8.33
N TYR A 211 4.00 19.96 -9.09
CA TYR A 211 4.78 21.14 -8.75
C TYR A 211 3.92 22.40 -8.62
N GLN A 212 3.04 22.67 -9.58
CA GLN A 212 2.20 23.86 -9.57
C GLN A 212 1.31 23.86 -8.33
N ARG A 213 0.65 22.74 -8.01
CA ARG A 213 -0.20 22.63 -6.82
C ARG A 213 0.55 22.93 -5.52
N ILE A 214 1.75 22.36 -5.38
CA ILE A 214 2.57 22.57 -4.18
C ILE A 214 3.12 24.00 -4.12
N SER A 215 3.50 24.58 -5.27
CA SER A 215 3.99 25.96 -5.36
C SER A 215 2.90 26.98 -5.09
N ASP A 216 1.69 26.77 -5.62
CA ASP A 216 0.53 27.61 -5.36
C ASP A 216 0.22 27.64 -3.86
N LEU A 217 0.22 26.47 -3.19
CA LEU A 217 0.05 26.39 -1.75
C LEU A 217 1.16 27.16 -1.00
N ALA A 218 2.42 27.04 -1.43
CA ALA A 218 3.55 27.72 -0.81
C ALA A 218 3.50 29.25 -0.93
N LEU A 219 2.89 29.77 -2.00
CA LEU A 219 2.83 31.19 -2.33
C LEU A 219 1.50 31.86 -1.95
N ASP A 220 0.48 31.09 -1.59
CA ASP A 220 -0.80 31.63 -1.10
C ASP A 220 -0.60 32.36 0.24
N GLU A 221 -0.96 33.64 0.27
CA GLU A 221 -0.88 34.50 1.47
C GLU A 221 -1.74 34.00 2.64
N GLN A 222 -2.71 33.12 2.38
CA GLN A 222 -3.56 32.50 3.40
C GLN A 222 -2.96 31.22 4.00
N THR A 223 -1.93 30.65 3.38
CA THR A 223 -1.29 29.42 3.89
C THR A 223 -0.54 29.71 5.19
N PRO A 224 -0.74 28.91 6.26
CA PRO A 224 0.03 29.05 7.49
C PRO A 224 1.55 28.99 7.22
N PRO A 225 2.38 29.87 7.82
CA PRO A 225 3.81 29.96 7.50
C PRO A 225 4.57 28.63 7.57
N GLU A 226 4.30 27.81 8.59
CA GLU A 226 4.95 26.48 8.74
C GLU A 226 4.60 25.54 7.57
N LEU A 227 3.37 25.59 7.07
CA LEU A 227 2.95 24.78 5.93
C LEU A 227 3.53 25.33 4.62
N ALA A 228 3.58 26.66 4.46
CA ALA A 228 4.20 27.30 3.31
C ALA A 228 5.69 26.94 3.19
N GLU A 229 6.42 26.93 4.31
CA GLU A 229 7.83 26.48 4.34
C GLU A 229 7.99 25.02 3.91
N LYS A 230 7.11 24.12 4.37
CA LYS A 230 7.11 22.71 3.96
C LYS A 230 6.83 22.55 2.47
N ALA A 231 5.80 23.24 1.98
CA ALA A 231 5.42 23.22 0.58
C ALA A 231 6.55 23.77 -0.30
N LEU A 232 7.18 24.88 0.08
CA LEU A 232 8.32 25.45 -0.63
C LEU A 232 9.51 24.48 -0.68
N ALA A 233 9.80 23.79 0.43
CA ALA A 233 10.88 22.79 0.47
C ALA A 233 10.59 21.61 -0.47
N VAL A 234 9.34 21.13 -0.55
CA VAL A 234 8.93 20.07 -1.48
C VAL A 234 9.03 20.56 -2.93
N ALA A 235 8.49 21.74 -3.24
CA ALA A 235 8.59 22.33 -4.58
C ALA A 235 10.06 22.48 -5.02
N GLY A 236 10.94 22.92 -4.11
CA GLY A 236 12.38 23.01 -4.37
C GLY A 236 13.06 21.66 -4.62
N VAL A 237 12.61 20.57 -3.96
CA VAL A 237 13.09 19.21 -4.27
C VAL A 237 12.64 18.78 -5.66
N ILE A 238 11.40 19.07 -6.04
CA ILE A 238 10.88 18.78 -7.38
C ILE A 238 11.71 19.55 -8.43
N GLU A 239 11.83 20.87 -8.29
CA GLU A 239 12.59 21.73 -9.20
C GLU A 239 14.06 21.29 -9.35
N GLN A 240 14.72 20.87 -8.27
CA GLN A 240 16.10 20.35 -8.35
C GLN A 240 16.21 19.02 -9.10
N ALA A 241 15.17 18.19 -9.06
CA ALA A 241 15.14 16.89 -9.72
C ALA A 241 14.92 17.00 -11.23
N VAL A 242 14.36 18.12 -11.70
CA VAL A 242 14.08 18.35 -13.12
C VAL A 242 14.74 19.65 -13.59
N ALA A 243 15.64 19.54 -14.56
CA ALA A 243 15.96 20.68 -15.41
C ALA A 243 14.75 20.93 -16.31
N TRP A 244 13.69 21.56 -15.81
CA TRP A 244 12.67 22.10 -16.70
C TRP A 244 13.37 23.11 -17.59
N ASP A 245 13.26 22.91 -18.90
CA ASP A 245 13.77 23.87 -19.87
C ASP A 245 13.16 25.23 -19.52
N ALA A 246 13.97 26.07 -18.86
CA ALA A 246 13.70 27.48 -18.71
C ALA A 246 13.71 28.01 -20.14
N GLY A 247 12.53 28.05 -20.77
CA GLY A 247 12.37 28.36 -22.18
C GLY A 247 13.21 29.57 -22.55
N ASN A 248 14.18 29.34 -23.45
CA ASN A 248 14.72 30.38 -24.32
C ASN A 248 13.67 30.74 -25.37
#